data_AF-A0A958AYW1-F1
#
_entry.id   AF-A0A958AYW1-F1
#
_cell.length_a   1.000
_cell.length_b   1.000
_cell.length_c   1.000
_cell.angle_alpha   90.00
_cell.angle_beta   90.00
_cell.angle_gamma   90.00
#
_symmetry.space_group_name_H-M   'P 1'
#
loop_
_entity.id
_entity.type
_entity.pdbx_description
1 polymer ?
#
loop_
_entity_poly.entity_id
_entity_poly.type
_entity_poly.pdbx_seq_one_letter_code
_entity_poly.pdbx_strand_id
1 'polypeptide(L)'
;MTYAEEMTEQLVPIIRACEVLGLSRSRYYRQQPQPEEADVAPASEAPVDEAPVAVKPEPKRQPRSKRHPRALTEVEETVVREVLNSERFQDMSPYEVFGTLLDDDSRYLCSVRTMYRLLAKYGETTPRGRQRARGHYRKPELLANGPNQVWSWDITKLKGPQKWTYYYL
;
A
#
# COMPACT_ATOMS: atom_id res chain seq x y z
N MET A 1 -9.85 -45.02 48.48
CA MET A 1 -10.44 -46.11 47.69
C MET A 1 -11.35 -45.47 46.65
N THR A 2 -11.04 -45.36 45.36
CA THR A 2 -9.86 -45.76 44.58
C THR A 2 -10.11 -45.24 43.15
N TYR A 3 -9.07 -44.85 42.41
CA TYR A 3 -9.03 -44.72 40.94
C TYR A 3 -9.79 -43.57 40.24
N ALA A 4 -9.46 -42.30 40.52
CA ALA A 4 -9.71 -41.22 39.55
C ALA A 4 -8.63 -40.11 39.52
N GLU A 5 -7.50 -40.30 40.20
CA GLU A 5 -6.35 -39.38 40.19
C GLU A 5 -5.09 -40.04 39.59
N GLU A 6 -5.14 -41.34 39.28
CA GLU A 6 -4.03 -42.13 38.75
C GLU A 6 -4.20 -42.38 37.24
N MET A 7 -4.36 -41.36 36.41
CA MET A 7 -4.20 -41.48 34.95
C MET A 7 -3.77 -40.14 34.30
N THR A 8 -3.01 -39.32 35.03
CA THR A 8 -2.13 -38.29 34.43
C THR A 8 -0.76 -38.90 34.12
N GLU A 9 -0.77 -40.08 33.52
CA GLU A 9 0.44 -40.68 32.96
C GLU A 9 0.88 -39.78 31.79
N GLN A 10 1.85 -38.91 32.10
CA GLN A 10 2.63 -38.05 31.20
C GLN A 10 1.98 -36.76 30.66
N LEU A 11 1.14 -36.08 31.44
CA LEU A 11 0.81 -34.68 31.13
C LEU A 11 1.94 -33.75 31.59
N VAL A 12 2.87 -33.47 30.68
CA VAL A 12 3.91 -32.44 30.84
C VAL A 12 3.24 -31.13 31.33
N PRO A 13 3.67 -30.53 32.45
CA PRO A 13 3.09 -29.28 32.91
C PRO A 13 3.18 -28.24 31.78
N ILE A 14 2.09 -27.49 31.53
CA ILE A 14 2.01 -26.51 30.43
C ILE A 14 3.22 -25.58 30.39
N ILE A 15 3.76 -25.23 31.57
CA ILE A 15 4.99 -24.47 31.72
C ILE A 15 6.15 -25.14 30.98
N ARG A 16 6.37 -26.43 31.24
CA ARG A 16 7.45 -27.20 30.64
C ARG A 16 7.21 -27.47 29.15
N ALA A 17 5.96 -27.68 28.76
CA ALA A 17 5.58 -27.81 27.35
C ALA A 17 5.85 -26.50 26.58
N CYS A 18 5.47 -25.34 27.14
CA CYS A 18 5.71 -24.02 26.53
C CYS A 18 7.21 -23.72 26.41
N GLU A 19 8.02 -24.06 27.41
CA GLU A 19 9.47 -23.91 27.38
C GLU A 19 10.12 -24.75 26.26
N VAL A 20 9.77 -26.03 26.16
CA VAL A 20 10.32 -26.92 25.13
C VAL A 20 9.88 -26.51 23.72
N LEU A 21 8.64 -26.04 23.56
CA LEU A 21 8.09 -25.59 22.28
C LEU A 21 8.53 -24.16 21.89
N GLY A 22 9.24 -23.43 22.77
CA GLY A 22 9.63 -22.04 22.54
C GLY A 22 8.44 -21.08 22.41
N LEU A 23 7.30 -21.41 23.02
CA LEU A 23 6.08 -20.60 22.99
C LEU A 23 5.90 -19.86 24.32
N SER A 24 5.52 -18.58 24.26
CA SER A 24 5.14 -17.87 25.49
C SER A 24 3.80 -18.41 26.01
N ARG A 25 3.67 -18.56 27.34
CA ARG A 25 2.45 -19.04 27.99
C ARG A 25 1.21 -18.23 27.57
N SER A 26 1.36 -16.92 27.41
CA SER A 26 0.29 -16.03 26.93
C SER A 26 -0.19 -16.36 25.52
N ARG A 27 0.70 -16.85 24.63
CA ARG A 27 0.33 -17.28 23.28
C ARG A 27 -0.42 -18.61 23.31
N TYR A 28 -0.01 -19.54 24.16
CA TYR A 28 -0.69 -20.81 24.37
C TYR A 28 -2.15 -20.60 24.80
N TYR A 29 -2.39 -19.82 25.85
CA TYR A 29 -3.77 -19.53 26.31
C TYR A 29 -4.60 -18.72 25.29
N ARG A 30 -3.98 -17.83 24.49
CA ARG A 30 -4.69 -17.11 23.40
C ARG A 30 -5.10 -18.00 22.23
N GLN A 31 -4.42 -19.12 22.04
CA GLN A 31 -4.69 -20.06 20.95
C GLN A 31 -5.64 -21.18 21.38
N GLN A 32 -5.96 -21.28 22.67
CA GLN A 32 -6.98 -22.22 23.11
C GLN A 32 -8.37 -21.71 22.69
N PRO A 33 -9.19 -22.56 22.06
CA PRO A 33 -10.57 -22.22 21.74
C PRO A 33 -11.36 -21.98 23.03
N GLN A 34 -12.32 -21.06 23.01
CA GLN A 34 -13.21 -20.87 24.15
C GLN A 34 -14.11 -22.12 24.29
N PRO A 35 -14.42 -22.54 25.53
CA PRO A 35 -15.20 -23.76 25.78
C PRO A 35 -16.61 -23.74 25.15
N GLU A 36 -17.15 -22.57 24.80
CA GLU A 36 -18.47 -22.44 24.17
C GLU A 36 -18.53 -22.94 22.71
N GLU A 37 -17.39 -23.14 22.02
CA GLU A 37 -17.35 -23.68 20.65
C GLU A 37 -17.11 -25.21 20.58
N ALA A 38 -16.91 -25.88 21.72
CA ALA A 38 -16.58 -27.31 21.75
C ALA A 38 -17.81 -28.24 21.62
N ASP A 39 -19.03 -27.75 21.86
CA ASP A 39 -20.26 -28.56 21.91
C ASP A 39 -20.96 -28.77 20.55
N VAL A 40 -20.36 -28.38 19.41
CA VAL A 40 -21.05 -28.38 18.08
C VAL A 40 -20.41 -29.30 17.02
N ALA A 41 -19.52 -30.23 17.37
CA ALA A 41 -19.00 -31.21 16.40
C ALA A 41 -19.51 -32.64 16.72
N PRO A 42 -20.29 -33.30 15.83
CA PRO A 42 -20.75 -34.66 16.07
C PRO A 42 -19.63 -35.67 15.85
N ALA A 43 -19.59 -36.66 16.73
CA ALA A 43 -18.75 -37.83 16.62
C ALA A 43 -19.14 -38.67 15.39
N SER A 44 -18.20 -38.89 14.47
CA SER A 44 -18.22 -40.05 13.59
C SER A 44 -16.81 -40.65 13.52
N GLU A 45 -16.72 -41.88 13.99
CA GLU A 45 -15.53 -42.71 14.12
C GLU A 45 -14.94 -43.11 12.76
N ALA A 46 -13.62 -43.11 12.63
CA ALA A 46 -12.89 -44.04 11.77
C ALA A 46 -11.42 -44.20 12.24
N PRO A 47 -10.78 -45.37 12.03
CA PRO A 47 -9.59 -45.80 12.78
C PRO A 47 -8.28 -45.88 11.96
N VAL A 48 -7.19 -45.89 12.74
CA VAL A 48 -5.83 -46.47 12.56
C VAL A 48 -4.80 -45.90 11.55
N ASP A 49 -3.62 -45.63 12.13
CA ASP A 49 -2.25 -45.60 11.61
C ASP A 49 -1.88 -44.62 10.48
N GLU A 50 -1.66 -43.35 10.85
CA GLU A 50 -0.63 -42.50 10.23
C GLU A 50 -0.23 -41.41 11.24
N ALA A 51 1.06 -41.26 11.51
CA ALA A 51 1.58 -40.25 12.44
C ALA A 51 1.03 -38.87 12.08
N PRO A 52 0.49 -38.08 13.05
CA PRO A 52 -0.10 -36.80 12.70
C PRO A 52 1.04 -35.86 12.33
N VAL A 53 1.22 -35.63 11.03
CA VAL A 53 1.87 -34.41 10.55
C VAL A 53 1.03 -33.29 11.13
N ALA A 54 1.57 -32.61 12.15
CA ALA A 54 0.94 -31.48 12.78
C ALA A 54 0.79 -30.37 11.73
N VAL A 55 -0.32 -30.40 10.99
CA VAL A 55 -0.79 -29.29 10.19
C VAL A 55 -1.14 -28.22 11.20
N LYS A 56 -0.20 -27.30 11.43
CA LYS A 56 -0.38 -26.08 12.19
C LYS A 56 -1.72 -25.49 11.73
N PRO A 57 -2.75 -25.39 12.58
CA PRO A 57 -3.96 -24.70 12.19
C PRO A 57 -3.52 -23.28 11.90
N GLU A 58 -3.51 -22.93 10.61
CA GLU A 58 -3.30 -21.56 10.21
C GLU A 58 -4.34 -20.77 11.00
N PRO A 59 -3.92 -19.85 11.87
CA PRO A 59 -4.89 -19.08 12.62
C PRO A 59 -5.79 -18.47 11.56
N LYS A 60 -7.10 -18.77 11.61
CA LYS A 60 -8.11 -18.06 10.85
C LYS A 60 -7.98 -16.61 11.29
N ARG A 61 -7.05 -15.89 10.65
CA ARG A 61 -6.92 -14.45 10.73
C ARG A 61 -8.19 -14.00 10.09
N GLN A 62 -9.24 -13.86 10.90
CA GLN A 62 -10.41 -13.11 10.51
C GLN A 62 -9.84 -11.83 9.90
N PRO A 63 -10.10 -11.55 8.60
CA PRO A 63 -9.58 -10.35 8.00
C PRO A 63 -10.04 -9.23 8.93
N ARG A 64 -9.08 -8.44 9.46
CA ARG A 64 -9.40 -7.31 10.33
C ARG A 64 -10.14 -6.29 9.47
N SER A 65 -11.43 -6.51 9.22
CA SER A 65 -12.31 -5.65 8.44
C SER A 65 -12.82 -4.50 9.29
N LYS A 66 -12.03 -4.02 10.25
CA LYS A 66 -12.36 -2.80 10.96
C LYS A 66 -11.85 -1.63 10.14
N ARG A 67 -12.63 -1.28 9.11
CA ARG A 67 -12.53 0.03 8.44
C ARG A 67 -12.53 1.07 9.57
N HIS A 68 -11.53 1.96 9.57
CA HIS A 68 -11.41 2.95 10.63
C HIS A 68 -12.69 3.82 10.65
N PRO A 69 -13.26 4.17 11.82
CA PRO A 69 -14.53 4.91 11.89
C PRO A 69 -14.49 6.28 11.19
N ARG A 70 -13.30 6.86 11.04
CA ARG A 70 -13.08 8.12 10.29
C ARG A 70 -12.67 7.94 8.83
N ALA A 71 -12.73 6.71 8.31
CA ALA A 71 -12.46 6.48 6.91
C ALA A 71 -13.66 6.94 6.10
N LEU A 72 -13.39 7.67 5.01
CA LEU A 72 -14.41 8.03 4.03
C LEU A 72 -15.16 6.78 3.57
N THR A 73 -16.47 6.89 3.50
CA THR A 73 -17.36 5.95 2.83
C THR A 73 -17.18 6.05 1.31
N GLU A 74 -17.68 5.06 0.57
CA GLU A 74 -17.59 5.07 -0.90
C GLU A 74 -18.36 6.24 -1.54
N VAL A 75 -19.46 6.65 -0.89
CA VAL A 75 -20.25 7.81 -1.31
C VAL A 75 -19.43 9.09 -1.12
N GLU A 76 -18.81 9.28 0.04
CA GLU A 76 -17.97 10.46 0.30
C GLU A 76 -16.73 10.49 -0.60
N GLU A 77 -16.11 9.33 -0.87
CA GLU A 77 -15.03 9.23 -1.85
C GLU A 77 -15.46 9.73 -3.24
N THR A 78 -16.66 9.34 -3.68
CA THR A 78 -17.20 9.79 -4.97
C THR A 78 -17.41 11.29 -4.99
N VAL A 79 -18.01 11.87 -3.93
CA VAL A 79 -18.21 13.31 -3.81
C VAL A 79 -16.89 14.08 -3.85
N VAL A 80 -15.87 13.62 -3.11
CA VAL A 80 -14.54 14.25 -3.14
C VAL A 80 -13.95 14.22 -4.55
N ARG A 81 -14.08 13.09 -5.25
CA ARG A 81 -13.57 12.93 -6.62
C ARG A 81 -14.30 13.82 -7.61
N GLU A 82 -15.63 13.93 -7.51
CA GLU A 82 -16.43 14.82 -8.36
C GLU A 82 -16.03 16.29 -8.18
N VAL A 83 -15.81 16.73 -6.93
CA VAL A 83 -15.33 18.08 -6.66
C VAL A 83 -13.95 18.29 -7.28
N LEU A 84 -12.99 17.38 -7.08
CA LEU A 84 -11.64 17.47 -7.65
C LEU A 84 -11.60 17.40 -9.18
N ASN A 85 -12.64 16.87 -9.82
CA ASN A 85 -12.78 16.76 -11.28
C ASN A 85 -13.77 17.79 -11.85
N SER A 86 -14.29 18.70 -11.04
CA SER A 86 -15.19 19.75 -11.51
C SER A 86 -14.43 20.80 -12.34
N GLU A 87 -15.16 21.49 -13.22
CA GLU A 87 -14.60 22.51 -14.11
C GLU A 87 -13.87 23.63 -13.35
N ARG A 88 -14.34 23.98 -12.14
CA ARG A 88 -13.70 24.96 -11.26
C ARG A 88 -12.30 24.54 -10.80
N PHE A 89 -12.08 23.24 -10.60
CA PHE A 89 -10.89 22.70 -9.93
C PHE A 89 -10.01 21.85 -10.85
N GLN A 90 -10.37 21.69 -12.13
CA GLN A 90 -9.68 20.80 -13.08
C GLN A 90 -8.19 21.12 -13.26
N ASP A 91 -7.81 22.40 -13.16
CA ASP A 91 -6.44 22.89 -13.34
C ASP A 91 -5.72 23.20 -12.02
N MET A 92 -6.38 22.95 -10.88
CA MET A 92 -5.83 23.24 -9.54
C MET A 92 -5.24 21.98 -8.90
N SER A 93 -4.17 22.17 -8.14
CA SER A 93 -3.60 21.12 -7.30
C SER A 93 -4.51 20.84 -6.08
N PRO A 94 -4.50 19.62 -5.51
CA PRO A 94 -5.25 19.32 -4.28
C PRO A 94 -4.94 20.24 -3.08
N TYR A 95 -3.77 20.91 -3.06
CA TYR A 95 -3.45 21.93 -2.06
C TYR A 95 -4.24 23.22 -2.29
N GLU A 96 -4.30 23.68 -3.54
CA GLU A 96 -5.05 24.87 -3.93
C GLU A 96 -6.56 24.62 -3.72
N VAL A 97 -7.08 23.49 -4.19
CA VAL A 97 -8.50 23.12 -3.99
C VAL A 97 -8.87 23.12 -2.51
N PHE A 98 -8.01 22.58 -1.65
CA PHE A 98 -8.23 22.58 -0.21
C PHE A 98 -8.32 24.00 0.37
N GLY A 99 -7.41 24.91 -0.03
CA GLY A 99 -7.45 26.31 0.37
C GLY A 99 -8.72 27.00 -0.11
N THR A 100 -9.01 26.91 -1.41
CA THR A 100 -10.17 27.54 -2.04
C THR A 100 -11.50 27.07 -1.46
N LEU A 101 -11.64 25.78 -1.14
CA LEU A 101 -12.86 25.25 -0.51
C LEU A 101 -13.06 25.79 0.92
N LEU A 102 -11.98 26.03 1.65
CA LEU A 102 -12.04 26.60 3.00
C LEU A 102 -12.32 28.11 2.95
N ASP A 103 -11.68 28.82 2.05
CA ASP A 103 -11.78 30.28 1.96
C ASP A 103 -13.12 30.73 1.38
N ASP A 104 -13.54 30.16 0.24
CA ASP A 104 -14.76 30.60 -0.46
C ASP A 104 -16.02 29.94 0.11
N ASP A 105 -15.98 28.61 0.27
CA ASP A 105 -17.17 27.82 0.59
C ASP A 105 -17.22 27.41 2.07
N SER A 106 -16.18 27.68 2.87
CA SER A 106 -16.04 27.21 4.26
C SER A 106 -16.31 25.70 4.43
N ARG A 107 -16.05 24.90 3.39
CA ARG A 107 -16.40 23.48 3.32
C ARG A 107 -15.16 22.61 3.48
N TYR A 108 -15.13 21.79 4.53
CA TYR A 108 -14.11 20.76 4.71
C TYR A 108 -14.59 19.41 4.16
N LEU A 109 -13.89 18.87 3.16
CA LEU A 109 -14.15 17.54 2.61
C LEU A 109 -13.28 16.46 3.26
N CYS A 110 -11.96 16.60 3.13
CA CYS A 110 -10.99 15.71 3.76
C CYS A 110 -9.59 16.37 3.77
N SER A 111 -8.61 15.70 4.37
CA SER A 111 -7.23 16.18 4.34
C SER A 111 -6.61 16.07 2.95
N VAL A 112 -5.70 16.98 2.60
CA VAL A 112 -4.96 16.97 1.32
C VAL A 112 -4.27 15.62 1.06
N ARG A 113 -3.68 15.02 2.10
CA ARG A 113 -3.08 13.67 2.02
C ARG A 113 -4.09 12.61 1.55
N THR A 114 -5.33 12.72 2.01
CA THR A 114 -6.42 11.80 1.65
C THR A 114 -6.89 12.02 0.23
N MET A 115 -6.99 13.28 -0.22
CA MET A 115 -7.27 13.62 -1.63
C MET A 115 -6.24 12.96 -2.56
N TYR A 116 -4.93 13.09 -2.28
CA TYR A 116 -3.90 12.43 -3.09
C TYR A 116 -4.00 10.90 -3.06
N ARG A 117 -4.28 10.30 -1.90
CA ARG A 117 -4.48 8.85 -1.82
C ARG A 117 -5.68 8.39 -2.66
N LEU A 118 -6.75 9.18 -2.68
CA LEU A 118 -7.93 8.92 -3.47
C LEU A 118 -7.64 9.04 -4.97
N LEU A 119 -7.00 10.11 -5.41
CA LEU A 119 -6.59 10.29 -6.80
C LEU A 119 -5.62 9.18 -7.26
N ALA A 120 -4.69 8.78 -6.41
CA ALA A 120 -3.77 7.67 -6.69
C ALA A 120 -4.51 6.33 -6.82
N LYS A 121 -5.52 6.07 -5.99
CA LYS A 121 -6.38 4.87 -6.06
C LYS A 121 -7.07 4.74 -7.43
N TYR A 122 -7.45 5.87 -8.04
CA TYR A 122 -8.10 5.91 -9.36
C TYR A 122 -7.13 6.19 -10.53
N GLY A 123 -5.82 6.29 -10.28
CA GLY A 123 -4.83 6.59 -11.33
C GLY A 123 -4.86 8.03 -11.86
N GLU A 124 -5.53 8.94 -11.16
CA GLU A 124 -5.78 10.33 -11.60
C GLU A 124 -4.71 11.33 -11.13
N THR A 125 -3.55 10.84 -10.69
CA THR A 125 -2.40 11.66 -10.25
C THR A 125 -1.49 12.09 -11.40
N THR A 126 -1.73 11.56 -12.60
CA THR A 126 -1.00 11.91 -13.81
C THR A 126 -1.46 13.28 -14.33
N PRO A 127 -0.59 14.09 -14.94
CA PRO A 127 -1.00 15.34 -15.57
C PRO A 127 -2.19 15.15 -16.51
N ARG A 128 -3.25 15.93 -16.30
CA ARG A 128 -4.54 15.81 -17.04
C ARG A 128 -4.59 16.69 -18.29
N GLY A 129 -3.67 17.65 -18.41
CA GLY A 129 -3.58 18.55 -19.55
C GLY A 129 -3.06 17.88 -20.81
N ARG A 130 -3.31 18.51 -21.97
CA ARG A 130 -2.79 18.09 -23.27
C ARG A 130 -1.27 18.31 -23.33
N GLN A 131 -0.52 17.48 -22.61
CA GLN A 131 0.93 17.48 -22.67
C GLN A 131 1.36 16.88 -24.01
N ARG A 132 2.09 17.67 -24.80
CA ARG A 132 2.74 17.14 -26.00
C ARG A 132 3.77 16.13 -25.54
N ALA A 133 3.54 14.85 -25.86
CA ALA A 133 4.55 13.81 -25.64
C ALA A 133 5.86 14.27 -26.29
N ARG A 134 6.97 14.15 -25.56
CA ARG A 134 8.29 14.51 -26.10
C ARG A 134 8.57 13.56 -27.27
N GLY A 135 8.56 14.09 -28.48
CA GLY A 135 8.88 13.30 -29.66
C GLY A 135 10.32 12.80 -29.57
N HIS A 136 10.52 11.50 -29.75
CA HIS A 136 11.84 10.94 -29.96
C HIS A 136 12.30 11.34 -31.37
N TYR A 137 13.07 12.41 -31.47
CA TYR A 137 13.70 12.79 -32.73
C TYR A 137 14.82 11.81 -33.05
N ARG A 138 14.75 11.15 -34.22
CA ARG A 138 15.86 10.36 -34.72
C ARG A 138 16.95 11.32 -35.18
N LYS A 139 18.12 11.25 -34.55
CA LYS A 139 19.28 12.06 -34.95
C LYS A 139 19.64 11.71 -36.40
N PRO A 140 19.91 12.70 -37.28
CA PRO A 140 20.39 12.40 -38.62
C PRO A 140 21.77 11.77 -38.54
N GLU A 141 21.93 10.62 -39.19
CA GLU A 141 23.23 9.95 -39.36
C GLU A 141 23.78 10.39 -40.72
N LEU A 142 24.83 11.23 -40.70
CA LEU A 142 25.48 11.73 -41.91
C LEU A 142 26.83 11.02 -42.07
N LEU A 143 27.08 10.44 -43.24
CA LEU A 143 28.36 9.83 -43.62
C LEU A 143 29.07 10.70 -44.65
N ALA A 144 30.33 11.06 -44.38
CA ALA A 144 31.19 11.78 -45.30
C ALA A 144 32.20 10.82 -45.95
N ASN A 145 32.18 10.73 -47.27
CA ASN A 145 33.12 9.94 -48.09
C ASN A 145 34.26 10.80 -48.68
N GLY A 146 34.26 12.11 -48.40
CA GLY A 146 35.25 13.06 -48.90
C GLY A 146 35.24 14.37 -48.11
N PRO A 147 36.23 15.26 -48.34
CA PRO A 147 36.30 16.54 -47.65
C PRO A 147 35.11 17.44 -48.01
N ASN A 148 34.69 18.30 -47.08
CA ASN A 148 33.62 19.30 -47.23
C ASN A 148 32.20 18.74 -47.52
N GLN A 149 31.90 17.48 -47.17
CA GLN A 149 30.58 16.89 -47.40
C GLN A 149 29.60 17.03 -46.22
N VAL A 150 30.11 17.13 -44.99
CA VAL A 150 29.29 17.28 -43.77
C VAL A 150 29.88 18.40 -42.94
N TRP A 151 29.06 19.40 -42.61
CA TRP A 151 29.45 20.51 -41.75
C TRP A 151 28.70 20.42 -40.43
N SER A 152 29.43 20.45 -39.33
CA SER A 152 28.87 20.63 -37.99
C SER A 152 29.24 22.02 -37.49
N TRP A 153 28.30 22.70 -36.88
CA TRP A 153 28.57 23.93 -36.13
C TRP A 153 28.42 23.60 -34.64
N ASP A 154 29.32 24.13 -33.82
CA ASP A 154 29.13 24.20 -32.37
C ASP A 154 28.98 25.66 -31.96
N ILE A 155 28.30 25.89 -30.84
CA ILE A 155 28.27 27.20 -30.18
C ILE A 155 28.77 27.01 -28.76
N THR A 156 29.94 27.57 -28.49
CA THR A 156 30.54 27.49 -27.17
C THR A 156 30.16 28.73 -26.36
N LYS A 157 29.52 28.52 -25.20
CA LYS A 157 29.22 29.60 -24.25
C LYS A 157 30.28 29.61 -23.16
N LEU A 158 31.17 30.59 -23.20
CA LEU A 158 32.17 30.79 -22.17
C LEU A 158 31.56 31.59 -21.00
N LYS A 159 31.75 31.11 -19.78
CA LYS A 159 31.21 31.75 -18.57
C LYS A 159 31.92 33.09 -18.34
N GLY A 160 31.14 34.16 -18.26
CA GLY A 160 31.64 35.50 -17.94
C GLY A 160 31.90 35.71 -16.45
N PRO A 161 32.47 36.87 -16.08
CA PRO A 161 32.83 37.19 -14.69
C PRO A 161 31.62 37.45 -13.77
N GLN A 162 30.43 37.64 -14.33
CA GLN A 162 29.20 37.96 -13.59
C GLN A 162 28.08 36.97 -13.90
N LYS A 163 27.14 36.86 -12.96
CA LYS A 163 26.00 35.95 -13.08
C LYS A 163 25.19 36.32 -14.33
N TRP A 164 24.90 35.33 -15.17
CA TRP A 164 24.18 35.45 -16.44
C TRP A 164 24.94 36.11 -17.60
N THR A 165 26.22 36.45 -17.44
CA THR A 165 27.06 36.93 -18.54
C THR A 165 27.78 35.75 -19.19
N TYR A 166 27.70 35.65 -20.52
CA TYR A 166 28.41 34.64 -21.32
C TYR A 166 29.01 35.30 -22.56
N TYR A 167 30.20 34.85 -22.97
CA TYR A 167 30.79 35.19 -24.26
C TYR A 167 30.45 34.11 -25.29
N TYR A 168 30.22 34.52 -26.53
CA TYR A 168 29.98 33.65 -27.68
C TYR A 168 31.23 33.63 -28.56
N LEU A 169 31.61 32.46 -29.05
CA LEU A 169 32.68 32.25 -30.02
C LEU A 169 32.10 31.79 -31.36
#